data_AF-A0A1G7HHU7-F1
#
_entry.id   AF-A0A1G7HHU7-F1
#
_cell.length_a   1.000
_cell.length_b   1.000
_cell.length_c   1.000
_cell.angle_alpha   90.00
_cell.angle_beta   90.00
_cell.angle_gamma   90.00
#
_symmetry.space_group_name_H-M   'P 1'
#
loop_
_entity.id
_entity.type
_entity.pdbx_description
1 polymer ?
#
loop_
_entity_poly.entity_id
_entity_poly.type
_entity_poly.pdbx_seq_one_letter_code
_entity_poly.pdbx_strand_id
1 'polypeptide(L)'
;MREEFHARVAASGLSASAYIKRAIFAGSIPRTRRPAIDKADIGALLAGTARIADQLGRVERLAAGTGQDVRAAVENATAQLDEIRTALFKALGRTT
;
A
#
# COMPACT_ATOMS: atom_id res chain seq x y z
N MET A 1 37.33 -12.70 16.18
CA MET A 1 35.93 -12.25 16.34
C MET A 1 35.52 -12.03 17.80
N ARG A 2 35.70 -13.01 18.71
CA ARG A 2 35.37 -12.83 20.15
C ARG A 2 36.26 -11.81 20.86
N GLU A 3 37.57 -11.85 20.61
CA GLU A 3 38.53 -10.91 21.23
C GLU A 3 38.25 -9.45 20.84
N GLU A 4 37.98 -9.21 19.56
CA GLU A 4 37.62 -7.88 19.04
C GLU A 4 36.31 -7.37 19.64
N PHE A 5 35.33 -8.24 19.85
CA PHE A 5 34.09 -7.89 20.55
C PHE A 5 34.38 -7.45 22.00
N HIS A 6 35.21 -8.22 22.74
CA HIS A 6 35.57 -7.87 24.10
C HIS A 6 36.36 -6.56 24.20
N ALA A 7 37.28 -6.29 23.25
CA ALA A 7 37.99 -5.03 23.18
C ALA A 7 37.04 -3.83 22.97
N ARG A 8 36.05 -3.97 22.08
CA ARG A 8 35.03 -2.94 21.83
C ARG A 8 34.10 -2.72 23.03
N VAL A 9 33.73 -3.80 23.73
CA VAL A 9 32.93 -3.71 24.96
C VAL A 9 33.71 -3.00 26.06
N ALA A 10 34.98 -3.36 26.28
CA ALA A 10 35.84 -2.72 27.28
C ALA A 10 36.06 -1.23 26.98
N ALA A 11 36.37 -0.87 25.73
CA ALA A 11 36.52 0.51 25.30
C ALA A 11 35.23 1.34 25.44
N SER A 12 34.06 0.70 25.43
CA SER A 12 32.78 1.38 25.57
C SER A 12 32.40 1.75 27.02
N GLY A 13 33.08 1.17 28.01
CA GLY A 13 32.75 1.30 29.44
C GLY A 13 31.40 0.68 29.84
N LEU A 14 30.73 -0.03 28.93
CA LEU A 14 29.45 -0.68 29.17
C LEU A 14 29.63 -2.17 29.49
N SER A 15 28.66 -2.74 30.23
CA SER A 15 28.53 -4.20 30.29
C SER A 15 28.21 -4.74 28.89
N ALA A 16 28.59 -5.99 28.60
CA ALA A 16 28.33 -6.61 27.31
C ALA A 16 26.84 -6.57 26.91
N SER A 17 25.94 -6.80 27.86
CA SER A 17 24.49 -6.73 27.65
C SER A 17 24.01 -5.31 27.34
N ALA A 18 24.59 -4.28 27.97
CA ALA A 18 24.26 -2.88 27.68
C ALA A 18 24.84 -2.44 26.33
N TYR A 19 26.05 -2.90 25.98
CA TYR A 19 26.67 -2.66 24.69
C TYR A 19 25.85 -3.26 23.54
N ILE A 20 25.38 -4.51 23.69
CA ILE A 20 24.50 -5.17 22.71
C ILE A 20 23.17 -4.41 22.58
N LYS A 21 22.52 -4.06 23.70
CA LYS A 21 21.28 -3.27 23.66
C LYS A 21 21.50 -1.94 22.93
N ARG A 22 22.58 -1.22 23.23
CA ARG A 22 22.90 0.03 22.53
C ARG A 22 23.16 -0.20 21.05
N ALA A 23 23.90 -1.22 20.66
CA ALA A 23 24.17 -1.51 19.25
C ALA A 23 22.90 -1.86 18.46
N ILE A 24 21.97 -2.60 19.08
CA ILE A 24 20.70 -3.00 18.47
C ILE A 24 19.69 -1.85 18.41
N PHE A 25 19.59 -1.04 19.48
CA PHE A 25 18.54 -0.02 19.60
C PHE A 25 18.99 1.40 19.21
N ALA A 26 20.30 1.69 19.21
CA ALA A 26 20.85 2.98 18.76
C ALA A 26 21.33 2.94 17.29
N GLY A 27 21.49 1.75 16.71
CA GLY A 27 21.63 1.62 15.26
C GLY A 27 20.31 1.97 14.60
N SER A 28 20.28 3.01 13.77
CA SER A 28 19.11 3.30 12.94
C SER A 28 18.79 2.05 12.14
N ILE A 29 17.66 1.41 12.43
CA ILE A 29 17.12 0.33 11.61
C ILE A 29 17.13 0.84 10.16
N PRO A 30 17.81 0.15 9.21
CA PRO A 30 17.79 0.57 7.82
C PRO A 30 16.34 0.62 7.39
N ARG A 31 15.82 1.83 7.23
CA ARG A 31 14.46 2.04 6.75
C ARG A 31 14.45 1.68 5.28
N THR A 32 14.31 0.40 4.97
CA THR A 32 13.71 -0.06 3.73
C THR A 32 12.21 0.29 3.76
N ARG A 33 11.88 1.58 3.98
CA ARG A 33 10.50 2.02 3.89
C ARG A 33 10.17 2.11 2.42
N ARG A 34 9.56 1.04 1.90
CA ARG A 34 8.57 1.11 0.84
C ARG A 34 7.76 2.39 1.06
N PRO A 35 7.57 3.29 0.06
CA PRO A 35 6.74 4.46 0.26
C PRO A 35 5.40 3.95 0.79
N ALA A 36 5.07 4.36 2.01
CA ALA A 36 3.76 4.08 2.56
C ALA A 36 2.82 4.95 1.75
N ILE A 37 2.09 4.34 0.80
CA ILE A 37 0.95 5.02 0.19
C ILE A 37 0.05 5.44 1.36
N ASP A 38 -0.28 6.72 1.44
CA ASP A 38 -1.11 7.21 2.53
C ASP A 38 -2.51 6.58 2.38
N LYS A 39 -3.15 6.26 3.51
CA LYS A 39 -4.55 5.85 3.51
C LYS A 39 -5.44 6.93 2.85
N ALA A 40 -5.04 8.20 2.94
CA ALA A 40 -5.68 9.30 2.23
C ALA A 40 -5.62 9.12 0.70
N ASP A 41 -4.45 8.76 0.16
CA ASP A 41 -4.27 8.50 -1.28
C ASP A 41 -5.12 7.32 -1.74
N ILE A 42 -5.16 6.24 -0.95
CA ILE A 42 -6.00 5.08 -1.25
C ILE A 42 -7.49 5.45 -1.21
N GLY A 43 -7.91 6.28 -0.25
CA GLY A 43 -9.27 6.81 -0.18
C GLY A 43 -9.64 7.65 -1.41
N ALA A 44 -8.72 8.49 -1.89
CA ALA A 44 -8.91 9.28 -3.10
C ALA A 44 -9.06 8.39 -4.34
N LEU A 45 -8.27 7.31 -4.44
CA LEU A 45 -8.38 6.33 -5.51
C LEU A 45 -9.73 5.59 -5.48
N LEU A 46 -10.19 5.15 -4.30
CA LEU A 46 -11.51 4.52 -4.13
C LEU A 46 -12.66 5.45 -4.54
N ALA A 47 -12.60 6.73 -4.17
CA ALA A 47 -13.59 7.71 -4.60
C ALA A 47 -13.54 7.96 -6.11
N GLY A 48 -12.34 7.92 -6.70
CA GLY A 48 -12.13 8.01 -8.14
C GLY A 48 -12.76 6.83 -8.89
N THR A 49 -12.51 5.60 -8.46
CA THR A 49 -13.06 4.40 -9.10
C THR A 49 -14.58 4.37 -9.03
N ALA A 50 -15.18 4.77 -7.91
CA ALA A 50 -16.64 4.87 -7.77
C ALA A 50 -17.24 5.89 -8.76
N ARG A 51 -16.62 7.07 -8.91
CA ARG A 51 -17.06 8.09 -9.88
C ARG A 51 -17.00 7.59 -11.33
N ILE A 52 -15.98 6.82 -11.69
CA ILE A 52 -15.87 6.24 -13.04
C ILE A 52 -16.98 5.21 -13.27
N ALA A 53 -17.27 4.35 -12.29
CA ALA A 53 -18.36 3.38 -12.38
C ALA A 53 -19.72 4.07 -12.61
N ASP A 54 -20.00 5.16 -11.89
CA ASP A 54 -21.21 5.96 -12.08
C ASP A 54 -21.28 6.58 -13.50
N GLN A 55 -20.15 7.06 -14.01
CA GLN A 55 -20.06 7.62 -15.36
C GLN A 55 -20.29 6.56 -16.44
N LEU A 56 -19.74 5.35 -16.26
CA LEU A 56 -19.96 4.23 -17.18
C LEU A 56 -21.44 3.83 -17.23
N GLY A 57 -22.12 3.78 -16.08
CA GLY A 57 -23.57 3.54 -16.05
C GLY A 57 -24.38 4.65 -16.75
N ARG A 58 -23.91 5.91 -16.73
CA ARG A 58 -24.52 6.99 -17.52
C ARG A 58 -24.30 6.80 -19.03
N VAL A 59 -23.10 6.40 -19.43
CA VAL A 59 -22.77 6.12 -20.85
C VAL A 59 -23.65 4.99 -21.39
N GLU A 60 -23.81 3.91 -20.64
CA GLU A 60 -24.67 2.79 -21.03
C GLU A 60 -26.12 3.23 -21.26
N ARG A 61 -26.68 4.04 -20.35
CA ARG A 61 -28.05 4.58 -20.49
C ARG A 61 -28.21 5.49 -21.71
N LEU A 62 -27.20 6.31 -22.01
CA LEU A 62 -27.22 7.17 -23.19
C LEU A 62 -27.11 6.36 -24.49
N ALA A 63 -26.23 5.36 -24.51
CA ALA A 63 -26.04 4.48 -25.67
C ALA A 63 -27.28 3.63 -25.97
N ALA A 64 -28.00 3.18 -24.93
CA ALA A 64 -29.29 2.52 -25.08
C ALA A 64 -30.32 3.41 -25.81
N GLY A 65 -30.25 4.73 -25.64
CA GLY A 65 -31.08 5.71 -26.34
C GLY A 65 -30.67 5.98 -27.79
N THR A 66 -29.42 5.69 -28.17
CA THR A 66 -28.89 5.87 -29.54
C THR A 66 -28.83 4.57 -30.34
N GLY A 67 -29.18 3.43 -29.72
CA GLY A 67 -29.08 2.10 -30.34
C GLY A 67 -27.64 1.59 -30.48
N GLN A 68 -26.67 2.22 -29.81
CA GLN A 68 -25.29 1.75 -29.79
C GLN A 68 -25.11 0.67 -28.73
N ASP A 69 -24.59 -0.49 -29.13
CA ASP A 69 -24.19 -1.52 -28.18
C ASP A 69 -22.82 -1.20 -27.57
N VAL A 70 -22.84 -0.74 -26.32
CA VAL A 70 -21.65 -0.49 -25.49
C VAL A 70 -21.60 -1.41 -24.27
N ARG A 71 -22.57 -2.33 -24.13
CA ARG A 71 -22.82 -3.05 -22.90
C ARG A 71 -21.61 -3.89 -22.49
N ALA A 72 -21.06 -4.66 -23.44
CA ALA A 72 -19.89 -5.49 -23.19
C ALA A 72 -18.65 -4.67 -22.77
N ALA A 73 -18.46 -3.47 -23.34
CA ALA A 73 -17.35 -2.59 -22.99
C ALA A 73 -17.53 -1.99 -21.59
N VAL A 74 -18.76 -1.60 -21.23
CA VAL A 74 -19.10 -1.07 -19.90
C VAL A 74 -18.98 -2.15 -18.82
N GLU A 75 -19.47 -3.36 -19.07
CA GLU A 75 -19.34 -4.50 -18.15
C GLU A 75 -17.86 -4.83 -17.88
N ASN A 76 -17.03 -4.86 -18.94
CA ASN A 76 -15.58 -5.09 -18.79
C ASN A 76 -14.90 -3.98 -17.96
N ALA A 77 -15.18 -2.72 -18.28
CA ALA A 77 -14.60 -1.60 -17.54
C ALA A 77 -15.03 -1.61 -16.06
N THR A 78 -16.28 -1.99 -15.77
CA THR A 78 -16.78 -2.13 -14.40
C THR A 78 -16.07 -3.25 -13.65
N ALA A 79 -15.83 -4.39 -14.29
CA ALA A 79 -15.08 -5.50 -13.70
C ALA A 79 -13.63 -5.09 -13.35
N GLN A 80 -12.95 -4.35 -14.23
CA GLN A 80 -11.61 -3.82 -13.97
C GLN A 80 -11.58 -2.85 -12.77
N LEU A 81 -12.61 -1.99 -12.63
CA LEU A 81 -12.73 -1.10 -11.48
C LEU A 81 -12.92 -1.88 -10.17
N ASP A 82 -13.62 -3.01 -10.22
CA ASP A 82 -13.81 -3.89 -9.06
C ASP A 82 -12.52 -4.59 -8.63
N GLU A 83 -11.69 -5.02 -9.58
CA GLU A 83 -10.36 -5.55 -9.30
C GLU A 83 -9.47 -4.50 -8.63
N ILE A 84 -9.48 -3.27 -9.15
CA ILE A 84 -8.75 -2.14 -8.56
C ILE A 84 -9.25 -1.86 -7.14
N ARG A 85 -10.57 -1.79 -6.94
CA ARG A 85 -11.19 -1.58 -5.61
C ARG A 85 -10.75 -2.65 -4.61
N THR A 86 -10.73 -3.91 -5.02
CA THR A 86 -10.29 -5.03 -4.19
C THR A 86 -8.81 -4.91 -3.80
N ALA A 87 -7.95 -4.56 -4.77
CA ALA A 87 -6.53 -4.32 -4.50
C ALA A 87 -6.31 -3.17 -3.51
N LEU A 88 -7.09 -2.08 -3.62
CA LEU A 88 -7.05 -0.94 -2.71
C LEU A 88 -7.52 -1.31 -1.30
N PHE A 89 -8.58 -2.10 -1.16
CA PHE A 89 -9.00 -2.59 0.16
C PHE A 89 -7.93 -3.48 0.82
N LYS A 90 -7.32 -4.37 0.04
CA LYS A 90 -6.18 -5.18 0.51
C LYS A 90 -5.01 -4.30 0.95
N ALA A 91 -4.70 -3.23 0.21
CA ALA A 91 -3.67 -2.26 0.58
C ALA A 91 -4.00 -1.50 1.89
N LEU A 92 -5.28 -1.28 2.18
CA LEU A 92 -5.75 -0.74 3.47
C LEU A 92 -5.72 -1.75 4.62
N GLY A 93 -5.40 -3.02 4.36
CA GLY A 93 -5.51 -4.10 5.34
C GLY A 93 -6.96 -4.49 5.66
N ARG A 94 -7.90 -4.13 4.77
CA ARG A 94 -9.30 -4.54 4.85
C ARG A 94 -9.50 -5.72 3.89
N THR A 95 -9.72 -6.91 4.44
CA THR A 95 -10.16 -8.07 3.67
C THR A 95 -11.67 -8.00 3.56
N THR A 96 -12.20 -7.81 2.36
CA THR A 96 -13.63 -8.02 2.04
C THR A 96 -13.97 -9.50 2.09
#